data_AF-D8T3S0-F1
#
_entry.id   AF-D8T3S0-F1
#
_cell.length_a   1.000
_cell.length_b   1.000
_cell.length_c   1.000
_cell.angle_alpha   90.00
_cell.angle_beta   90.00
_cell.angle_gamma   90.00
#
_symmetry.space_group_name_H-M   'P 1'
#
loop_
_entity.id
_entity.type
_entity.pdbx_description
1 polymer ?
#
loop_
_entity_poly.entity_id
_entity_poly.type
_entity_poly.pdbx_seq_one_letter_code
_entity_poly.pdbx_strand_id
1 'polypeptide(L)'
;FDGFVDVARKMMQGRTPVQQHEMVLRVLESLMPWWIGAMIRTILPASRATAEFYAHGTTLFTSWLIGPSEVIEVEVDGVKQKTGVHIQKCRHILESSACVGLCTNMCKVPSQRFFAKELGVPMTMVPNFEDMSCDFIYGQTPPPLEEDPASRQPCYYGMC
;
A
#
# COMPACT_ATOMS: atom_id res chain seq x y z
N PHE A 1 -18.50 -8.74 4.15
CA PHE A 1 -17.06 -8.42 4.33
C PHE A 1 -16.85 -7.06 5.01
N ASP A 2 -17.92 -6.35 5.43
CA ASP A 2 -17.87 -5.12 6.24
C ASP A 2 -17.08 -5.28 7.55
N GLY A 3 -17.00 -6.52 8.06
CA GLY A 3 -16.20 -6.86 9.23
C GLY A 3 -14.71 -6.53 9.12
N PHE A 4 -14.10 -6.53 7.92
CA PHE A 4 -12.68 -6.15 7.78
C PHE A 4 -12.47 -4.67 8.10
N VAL A 5 -13.36 -3.81 7.60
CA VAL A 5 -13.30 -2.36 7.81
C VAL A 5 -13.63 -2.03 9.26
N ASP A 6 -14.58 -2.73 9.87
CA ASP A 6 -14.91 -2.53 11.28
C ASP A 6 -13.80 -3.01 12.22
N VAL A 7 -13.13 -4.12 11.89
CA VAL A 7 -11.94 -4.56 12.62
C VAL A 7 -10.82 -3.55 12.44
N ALA A 8 -10.58 -3.07 11.21
CA ALA A 8 -9.60 -2.02 10.94
C ALA A 8 -9.91 -0.76 11.77
N ARG A 9 -11.15 -0.27 11.78
CA ARG A 9 -11.56 0.88 12.61
C ARG A 9 -11.29 0.65 14.09
N LYS A 10 -11.67 -0.50 14.65
CA LYS A 10 -11.40 -0.85 16.06
C LYS A 10 -9.92 -0.99 16.38
N MET A 11 -9.11 -1.43 15.42
CA MET A 11 -7.65 -1.45 15.54
C MET A 11 -7.06 -0.04 15.55
N MET A 12 -7.72 0.94 14.95
CA MET A 12 -7.23 2.32 14.87
C MET A 12 -7.70 3.20 16.03
N GLN A 13 -8.89 2.95 16.57
CA GLN A 13 -9.47 3.74 17.66
C GLN A 13 -8.57 3.75 18.91
N GLY A 14 -8.30 4.95 19.44
CA GLY A 14 -7.55 5.16 20.67
C GLY A 14 -6.03 4.93 20.59
N ARG A 15 -5.46 4.76 19.38
CA ARG A 15 -4.03 4.52 19.17
C ARG A 15 -3.36 5.68 18.44
N THR A 16 -2.06 5.87 18.69
CA THR A 16 -1.26 6.85 17.95
C THR A 16 -0.93 6.32 16.54
N PRO A 17 -0.65 7.18 15.54
CA PRO A 17 -0.30 6.75 14.18
C PRO A 17 0.87 5.75 14.15
N VAL A 18 1.87 5.93 15.01
CA VAL A 18 3.01 5.01 15.12
C VAL A 18 2.57 3.62 15.57
N GLN A 19 1.73 3.52 16.60
CA GLN A 19 1.21 2.25 17.10
C GLN A 19 0.34 1.54 16.06
N GLN A 20 -0.43 2.31 15.29
CA GLN A 20 -1.24 1.79 14.19
C GLN A 20 -0.35 1.17 13.11
N HIS A 21 0.72 1.86 12.70
CA HIS A 21 1.64 1.35 11.70
C HIS A 21 2.34 0.06 12.13
N GLU A 22 2.83 0.00 13.38
CA GLU A 22 3.50 -1.20 13.91
C GLU A 22 2.58 -2.41 13.96
N MET A 23 1.32 -2.21 14.32
CA MET A 23 0.35 -3.30 14.40
C MET A 23 0.08 -3.90 13.03
N VAL A 24 -0.13 -3.05 12.02
CA VAL A 24 -0.35 -3.50 10.64
C VAL A 24 0.90 -4.16 10.09
N LEU A 25 2.09 -3.60 10.35
CA LEU A 25 3.35 -4.22 9.95
C LEU A 25 3.49 -5.62 10.53
N ARG A 26 3.19 -5.82 11.81
CA ARG A 26 3.20 -7.16 12.43
C ARG A 26 2.20 -8.13 11.79
N VAL A 27 1.05 -7.65 11.35
CA VAL A 27 0.07 -8.47 10.61
C VAL A 27 0.61 -8.82 9.23
N LEU A 28 1.23 -7.88 8.52
CA LEU A 28 1.85 -8.16 7.23
C LEU A 28 3.03 -9.14 7.36
N GLU A 29 3.86 -8.98 8.40
CA GLU A 29 4.96 -9.89 8.76
C GLU A 29 4.45 -11.26 9.23
N SER A 30 3.25 -11.37 9.81
CA SER A 30 2.69 -12.68 10.19
C SER A 30 2.08 -13.42 8.99
N LEU A 31 1.60 -12.67 7.99
CA LEU A 31 1.11 -13.22 6.73
C LEU A 31 2.26 -13.66 5.80
N MET A 32 3.43 -13.02 5.90
CA MET A 32 4.62 -13.39 5.13
C MET A 32 5.68 -14.03 6.03
N PRO A 33 5.94 -15.34 5.89
CA PRO A 33 7.01 -15.99 6.62
C PRO A 33 8.36 -15.30 6.42
N TRP A 34 9.09 -15.05 7.52
CA TRP A 34 10.38 -14.36 7.56
C TRP A 34 11.44 -14.90 6.57
N TRP A 35 11.37 -16.19 6.22
CA TRP A 35 12.26 -16.81 5.25
C TRP A 35 12.00 -16.33 3.81
N ILE A 36 10.77 -15.93 3.46
CA ILE A 36 10.42 -15.41 2.13
C ILE A 36 11.04 -14.03 1.92
N GLY A 37 10.95 -13.12 2.89
CA GLY A 37 11.58 -11.79 2.79
C GLY A 37 13.10 -11.86 2.64
N ALA A 38 13.74 -12.69 3.46
CA ALA A 38 15.19 -12.93 3.39
C ALA A 38 15.62 -13.60 2.08
N MET A 39 14.85 -14.58 1.62
CA MET A 39 15.10 -15.28 0.36
C MET A 39 14.93 -14.36 -0.84
N ILE A 40 13.90 -13.51 -0.87
CA ILE A 40 13.71 -12.59 -1.99
C ILE A 40 14.80 -11.51 -2.01
N ARG A 41 15.18 -10.94 -0.86
CA ARG A 41 16.30 -9.98 -0.83
C ARG A 41 17.63 -10.56 -1.33
N THR A 42 17.85 -11.84 -1.07
CA THR A 42 19.09 -12.52 -1.40
C THR A 42 19.10 -13.00 -2.86
N ILE A 43 17.95 -13.39 -3.40
CA ILE A 43 17.81 -13.92 -4.76
C ILE A 43 17.55 -12.81 -5.80
N LEU A 44 16.82 -11.76 -5.42
CA LEU A 44 16.40 -10.70 -6.33
C LEU A 44 17.02 -9.37 -5.88
N PRO A 45 18.14 -8.91 -6.48
CA PRO A 45 18.59 -7.55 -6.30
C PRO A 45 17.47 -6.58 -6.73
N ALA A 46 17.44 -5.37 -6.15
CA ALA A 46 16.54 -4.30 -6.55
C ALA A 46 16.77 -3.95 -8.02
N SER A 47 16.07 -4.65 -8.90
CA SER A 47 16.22 -4.63 -10.35
C SER A 47 14.85 -4.46 -10.97
N ARG A 48 14.82 -3.97 -12.22
CA ARG A 48 13.56 -3.72 -12.94
C ARG A 48 12.70 -4.98 -13.04
N ALA A 49 13.32 -6.13 -13.32
CA ALA A 49 12.65 -7.42 -13.41
C ALA A 49 12.01 -7.85 -12.08
N THR A 50 12.66 -7.53 -10.96
CA THR A 50 12.11 -7.78 -9.61
C THR A 50 10.87 -6.92 -9.37
N ALA A 51 10.92 -5.64 -9.72
CA ALA A 51 9.81 -4.71 -9.57
C ALA A 51 8.62 -5.07 -10.48
N GLU A 52 8.87 -5.54 -11.71
CA GLU A 52 7.84 -6.04 -12.63
C GLU A 52 7.21 -7.36 -12.11
N PHE A 53 8.02 -8.28 -11.58
CA PHE A 53 7.53 -9.50 -10.95
C PHE A 53 6.63 -9.17 -9.75
N TYR A 54 7.04 -8.22 -8.92
CA TYR A 54 6.21 -7.74 -7.82
C TYR A 54 4.95 -7.04 -8.30
N ALA A 55 5.00 -6.21 -9.35
CA ALA A 55 3.80 -5.57 -9.89
C ALA A 55 2.78 -6.62 -10.37
N HIS A 56 3.23 -7.69 -11.02
CA HIS A 56 2.40 -8.82 -11.43
C HIS A 56 1.90 -9.68 -10.25
N GLY A 57 2.74 -9.94 -9.24
CA GLY A 57 2.33 -10.66 -8.04
C GLY A 57 1.32 -9.87 -7.20
N THR A 58 1.58 -8.57 -7.04
CA THR A 58 0.72 -7.63 -6.35
C THR A 58 -0.62 -7.53 -7.05
N THR A 59 -0.69 -7.43 -8.38
CA THR A 59 -1.99 -7.39 -9.10
C THR A 59 -2.87 -8.59 -8.80
N LEU A 60 -2.32 -9.80 -8.67
CA LEU A 60 -3.10 -10.97 -8.27
C LEU A 60 -3.62 -10.85 -6.83
N PHE A 61 -2.77 -10.39 -5.91
CA PHE A 61 -3.13 -10.24 -4.50
C PHE A 61 -4.11 -9.08 -4.28
N THR A 62 -3.90 -7.94 -4.93
CA THR A 62 -4.77 -6.76 -4.85
C THR A 62 -6.09 -6.99 -5.55
N SER A 63 -6.14 -7.73 -6.66
CA SER A 63 -7.40 -8.14 -7.30
C SER A 63 -8.29 -8.94 -6.35
N TRP A 64 -7.70 -9.75 -5.47
CA TRP A 64 -8.42 -10.51 -4.47
C TRP A 64 -8.75 -9.70 -3.20
N LEU A 65 -7.80 -8.90 -2.69
CA LEU A 65 -7.91 -8.22 -1.40
C LEU A 65 -8.49 -6.80 -1.46
N ILE A 66 -8.24 -6.04 -2.52
CA ILE A 66 -8.54 -4.61 -2.62
C ILE A 66 -9.58 -4.33 -3.72
N GLY A 67 -9.45 -4.96 -4.89
CA GLY A 67 -10.29 -4.71 -6.06
C GLY A 67 -9.51 -4.83 -7.37
N PRO A 68 -10.19 -4.72 -8.53
CA PRO A 68 -9.58 -4.90 -9.84
C PRO A 68 -8.36 -3.98 -10.02
N SER A 69 -7.24 -4.58 -10.42
CA SER A 69 -5.95 -3.89 -10.56
C SER A 69 -5.26 -4.28 -11.86
N GLU A 70 -4.65 -3.30 -12.50
CA GLU A 70 -3.96 -3.44 -13.79
C GLU A 70 -2.52 -2.96 -13.66
N VAL A 71 -1.60 -3.58 -14.41
CA VAL A 71 -0.21 -3.12 -14.47
C VAL A 71 -0.11 -1.95 -15.44
N ILE A 72 0.42 -0.83 -14.97
CA ILE A 72 0.63 0.39 -15.76
C ILE A 72 2.12 0.67 -15.96
N GLU A 73 2.45 1.33 -17.06
CA GLU A 73 3.79 1.85 -17.31
C GLU A 73 3.97 3.15 -16.52
N VAL A 74 5.00 3.17 -15.68
CA VAL A 74 5.37 4.33 -14.86
C VAL A 74 6.80 4.74 -15.17
N GLU A 75 7.05 6.03 -15.14
CA GLU A 75 8.39 6.59 -15.33
C GLU A 75 9.04 6.78 -13.97
N VAL A 76 10.05 5.96 -13.67
CA VAL A 76 10.84 6.04 -12.44
C VAL A 76 12.26 6.42 -12.84
N ASP A 77 12.76 7.53 -12.30
CA ASP A 77 14.09 8.09 -12.58
C ASP A 77 14.40 8.29 -14.08
N GLY A 78 13.40 8.75 -14.84
CA GLY A 78 13.53 9.02 -16.28
C GLY A 78 13.50 7.77 -17.17
N VAL A 79 13.14 6.61 -16.60
CA VAL A 79 13.01 5.36 -17.36
C VAL A 79 11.61 4.79 -17.22
N LYS A 80 10.96 4.57 -18.37
CA LYS A 80 9.66 3.88 -18.45
C LYS A 80 9.81 2.41 -18.10
N GLN A 81 9.07 1.95 -17.10
CA GLN A 81 9.09 0.56 -16.64
C GLN A 81 7.66 0.12 -16.30
N LYS A 82 7.34 -1.17 -16.48
CA LYS A 82 6.02 -1.75 -16.15
C LYS A 82 5.92 -2.11 -14.67
N THR A 83 6.34 -1.18 -13.83
CA THR A 83 6.45 -1.36 -12.38
C THR A 83 5.33 -0.65 -11.63
N GLY A 84 4.33 -0.12 -12.34
CA GLY A 84 3.17 0.50 -11.73
C GLY A 84 2.00 -0.47 -11.67
N VAL A 85 1.19 -0.39 -10.62
CA VAL A 85 -0.08 -1.11 -10.48
C VAL A 85 -1.16 -0.08 -10.22
N HIS A 86 -2.08 0.07 -11.16
CA HIS A 86 -3.26 0.91 -11.02
C HIS A 86 -4.41 0.07 -10.46
N ILE A 87 -4.88 0.41 -9.26
CA ILE A 87 -6.07 -0.18 -8.67
C ILE A 87 -7.25 0.70 -9.07
N GLN A 88 -8.15 0.18 -9.90
CA GLN A 88 -9.28 0.95 -10.44
C GLN A 88 -10.28 1.36 -9.35
N LYS A 89 -10.53 0.48 -8.38
CA LYS A 89 -11.43 0.79 -7.26
C LYS A 89 -11.05 0.03 -5.99
N CYS A 90 -10.76 0.78 -4.92
CA CYS A 90 -10.49 0.22 -3.60
C CYS A 90 -11.79 -0.13 -2.87
N ARG A 91 -12.18 -1.39 -2.99
CA ARG A 91 -13.46 -1.95 -2.53
C ARG A 91 -13.68 -1.90 -1.01
N HIS A 92 -12.59 -1.80 -0.24
CA HIS A 92 -12.63 -2.03 1.21
C HIS A 92 -12.40 -0.77 2.05
N ILE A 93 -11.32 -0.02 1.83
CA ILE A 93 -10.99 1.10 2.72
C ILE A 93 -11.62 2.41 2.22
N LEU A 94 -11.42 2.74 0.94
CA LEU A 94 -11.91 4.01 0.38
C LEU A 94 -13.42 3.98 0.14
N GLU A 95 -13.94 2.89 -0.43
CA GLU A 95 -15.37 2.76 -0.73
C GLU A 95 -16.24 2.66 0.54
N SER A 96 -15.80 1.94 1.57
CA SER A 96 -16.63 1.72 2.77
C SER A 96 -16.41 2.74 3.90
N SER A 97 -15.25 3.39 3.96
CA SER A 97 -14.92 4.31 5.06
C SER A 97 -14.77 5.76 4.65
N ALA A 98 -14.56 6.06 3.36
CA ALA A 98 -14.30 7.42 2.83
C ALA A 98 -13.30 8.25 3.67
N CYS A 99 -12.42 7.58 4.42
CA CYS A 99 -11.57 8.19 5.42
C CYS A 99 -10.11 8.05 5.02
N VAL A 100 -9.54 9.21 4.69
CA VAL A 100 -8.15 9.42 4.33
C VAL A 100 -7.21 8.88 5.40
N GLY A 101 -7.55 9.05 6.68
CA GLY A 101 -6.76 8.56 7.82
C GLY A 101 -6.66 7.03 7.88
N LEU A 102 -7.68 6.30 7.43
CA LEU A 102 -7.65 4.84 7.38
C LEU A 102 -6.80 4.36 6.19
N CYS A 103 -6.96 4.97 5.02
CA CYS A 103 -6.14 4.66 3.84
C CYS A 103 -4.65 4.90 4.09
N THR A 104 -4.30 6.07 4.62
CA THR A 104 -2.91 6.43 4.90
C THR A 104 -2.29 5.53 5.96
N ASN A 105 -2.90 5.43 7.14
CA ASN A 105 -2.28 4.75 8.27
C ASN A 105 -2.42 3.23 8.26
N MET A 106 -3.45 2.65 7.62
CA MET A 106 -3.58 1.18 7.51
C MET A 106 -2.98 0.62 6.23
N CYS A 107 -3.09 1.34 5.11
CA CYS A 107 -2.71 0.77 3.82
C CYS A 107 -1.40 1.37 3.30
N LYS A 108 -1.28 2.70 3.22
CA LYS A 108 -0.13 3.37 2.60
C LYS A 108 1.18 3.20 3.37
N VAL A 109 1.25 3.76 4.59
CA VAL A 109 2.52 3.78 5.35
C VAL A 109 3.04 2.38 5.67
N PRO A 110 2.21 1.45 6.18
CA PRO A 110 2.68 0.12 6.54
C PRO A 110 3.15 -0.66 5.31
N SER A 111 2.43 -0.60 4.20
CA SER A 111 2.83 -1.30 2.97
C SER A 111 4.13 -0.75 2.42
N GLN A 112 4.29 0.58 2.32
CA GLN A 112 5.54 1.18 1.86
C GLN A 112 6.74 0.77 2.73
N ARG A 113 6.56 0.75 4.06
CA ARG A 113 7.58 0.27 4.99
C ARG A 113 7.85 -1.22 4.82
N PHE A 114 6.83 -2.04 4.64
CA PHE A 114 6.96 -3.47 4.44
C PHE A 114 7.75 -3.79 3.17
N PHE A 115 7.42 -3.17 2.04
CA PHE A 115 8.15 -3.41 0.78
C PHE A 115 9.59 -2.89 0.85
N ALA A 116 9.85 -1.75 1.49
CA ALA A 116 11.21 -1.24 1.69
C ALA A 116 12.03 -2.11 2.68
N LYS A 117 11.42 -2.51 3.80
CA LYS A 117 12.08 -3.20 4.94
C LYS A 117 12.10 -4.71 4.83
N GLU A 118 11.17 -5.37 4.15
CA GLU A 118 11.16 -6.84 4.02
C GLU A 118 11.55 -7.28 2.61
N LEU A 119 11.11 -6.54 1.57
CA LEU A 119 11.32 -6.92 0.18
C LEU A 119 12.47 -6.17 -0.51
N GLY A 120 12.96 -5.08 0.10
CA GLY A 120 14.09 -4.31 -0.43
C GLY A 120 13.78 -3.49 -1.69
N VAL A 121 12.51 -3.32 -2.03
CA VAL A 121 12.08 -2.51 -3.19
C VAL A 121 11.32 -1.29 -2.67
N PRO A 122 11.81 -0.06 -2.90
CA PRO A 122 11.05 1.13 -2.55
C PRO A 122 9.79 1.19 -3.41
N MET A 123 8.65 1.54 -2.80
CA MET A 123 7.41 1.77 -3.53
C MET A 123 6.70 3.02 -3.02
N THR A 124 6.02 3.71 -3.92
CA THR A 124 5.18 4.87 -3.61
C THR A 124 3.74 4.54 -3.92
N MET A 125 2.83 4.75 -2.96
CA MET A 125 1.40 4.58 -3.17
C MET A 125 0.74 5.96 -3.31
N VAL A 126 -0.04 6.16 -4.36
CA VAL A 126 -0.74 7.41 -4.65
C VAL A 126 -2.23 7.11 -4.69
N PRO A 127 -2.95 7.32 -3.57
CA PRO A 127 -4.40 7.15 -3.56
C PRO A 127 -5.09 8.35 -4.21
N ASN A 128 -6.12 8.09 -5.01
CA ASN A 128 -7.05 9.09 -5.53
C ASN A 128 -8.41 8.90 -4.83
N PHE A 129 -8.84 9.91 -4.08
CA PHE A 129 -10.06 9.88 -3.28
C PHE A 129 -11.32 10.25 -4.08
N GLU A 130 -11.19 10.85 -5.25
CA GLU A 130 -12.32 11.20 -6.13
C GLU A 130 -12.87 9.95 -6.80
N ASP A 131 -11.98 9.14 -7.37
CA ASP A 131 -12.33 7.89 -8.07
C ASP A 131 -12.23 6.65 -7.19
N MET A 132 -11.74 6.80 -5.95
CA MET A 132 -11.42 5.69 -5.03
C MET A 132 -10.36 4.73 -5.59
N SER A 133 -9.57 5.17 -6.57
CA SER A 133 -8.48 4.43 -7.18
C SER A 133 -7.18 4.61 -6.41
N CYS A 134 -6.19 3.74 -6.65
CA CYS A 134 -4.88 3.89 -6.02
C CYS A 134 -3.77 3.34 -6.92
N ASP A 135 -2.73 4.13 -7.13
CA ASP A 135 -1.56 3.74 -7.91
C ASP A 135 -0.43 3.28 -6.99
N PHE A 136 0.13 2.12 -7.27
CA PHE A 136 1.32 1.62 -6.59
C PHE A 136 2.47 1.71 -7.59
N ILE A 137 3.50 2.48 -7.26
CA ILE A 137 4.64 2.75 -8.12
C ILE A 137 5.85 2.07 -7.49
N TYR A 138 6.27 0.92 -8.02
CA TYR A 138 7.48 0.23 -7.57
C TYR A 138 8.73 0.87 -8.18
N GLY A 139 9.76 1.07 -7.36
CA GLY A 139 11.01 1.73 -7.72
C GLY A 139 11.10 3.19 -7.26
N GLN A 140 9.97 3.84 -6.93
CA GLN A 140 9.96 5.22 -6.46
C GLN A 140 10.05 5.27 -4.93
N THR A 141 11.03 6.02 -4.42
CA THR A 141 11.18 6.27 -2.97
C THR A 141 10.00 7.10 -2.47
N PRO A 142 9.26 6.63 -1.45
CA PRO A 142 8.10 7.35 -0.94
C PRO A 142 8.51 8.66 -0.26
N PRO A 143 7.76 9.76 -0.50
CA PRO A 143 8.00 11.02 0.21
C PRO A 143 7.68 10.88 1.72
N PRO A 144 8.26 11.73 2.58
CA PRO A 144 7.93 11.77 4.00
C PRO A 144 6.43 12.01 4.23
N LEU A 145 5.87 11.40 5.29
CA LEU A 145 4.43 11.48 5.62
C LEU A 145 3.90 12.91 5.77
N GLU A 146 4.76 13.85 6.17
CA GLU A 146 4.43 15.26 6.38
C GLU A 146 4.25 16.04 5.07
N GLU A 147 4.86 15.56 3.99
CA GLU A 147 4.79 16.12 2.63
C GLU A 147 3.72 15.44 1.77
N ASP A 148 3.17 14.33 2.26
CA ASP A 148 2.19 13.54 1.54
C ASP A 148 0.85 14.29 1.42
N PRO A 149 0.38 14.62 0.21
CA PRO A 149 -0.93 15.25 0.03
C PRO A 149 -2.07 14.37 0.58
N ALA A 150 -1.87 13.05 0.65
CA ALA A 150 -2.83 12.14 1.25
C ALA A 150 -2.90 12.28 2.79
N SER A 151 -1.90 12.82 3.50
CA SER A 151 -1.99 13.00 4.95
C SER A 151 -2.74 14.29 5.36
N ARG A 152 -2.97 15.20 4.40
CA ARG A 152 -3.55 16.53 4.64
C ARG A 152 -5.04 16.62 4.35
N GLN A 153 -5.64 15.63 3.70
CA GLN A 153 -7.06 15.66 3.37
C GLN A 153 -7.92 15.18 4.57
N PRO A 154 -8.96 15.92 4.98
CA PRO A 154 -9.87 15.47 6.03
C PRO A 154 -10.68 14.26 5.56
N CYS A 155 -11.10 13.40 6.48
CA CYS A 155 -12.07 12.35 6.16
C CYS A 155 -13.39 12.99 5.74
N TYR A 156 -14.01 12.48 4.66
CA TYR A 156 -15.31 12.97 4.21
C TYR A 156 -16.35 12.65 5.30
N TYR A 157 -17.15 13.67 5.64
CA TYR A 157 -18.07 13.77 6.78
C TYR A 157 -18.73 12.44 7.24
N GLY A 158 -18.63 12.13 8.54
CA GLY A 158 -19.56 11.22 9.23
C GLY A 158 -18.98 9.96 9.90
N MET A 159 -17.68 9.69 9.84
CA MET A 159 -17.09 8.49 10.45
C MET A 159 -15.75 8.78 11.13
N CYS A 160 -15.82 9.41 12.31
CA CYS A 160 -14.74 9.44 13.31
C CYS A 160 -15.24 8.74 14.58
#